data_AF-A0A538TPR2-F1
#
_entry.id   AF-A0A538TPR2-F1
#
_cell.length_a   1.000
_cell.length_b   1.000
_cell.length_c   1.000
_cell.angle_alpha   90.00
_cell.angle_beta   90.00
_cell.angle_gamma   90.00
#
_symmetry.space_group_name_H-M   'P 1'
#
loop_
_entity.id
_entity.type
_entity.pdbx_description
1 polymer ?
#
loop_
_entity_poly.entity_id
_entity_poly.type
_entity_poly.pdbx_seq_one_letter_code
_entity_poly.pdbx_strand_id
1 'polypeptide(L)'
;MRDFSLTHLSDTVLLSDLAALIAHDRVTTAVVLAHIAEVDARRLYAPAGYPSMHAYCVGELRLSEDAASKRIQAARAARQFPALFDALADGRLHLAAVCLLAPHLTVESAEWLMEAATHRRKAEIEELLARLFPKLGLPAMVGAIPVVVPECVPAHVGDVLHQHAPGHVDGDAFTAGGGVDPAHALGHVGDSHAEVSATAESFFLKLTIGKSTRDKLRYAQDLLSHAVPSRDVAQVLDRALDALIVDLEKRKVGAGTRRRPKLTAPEPTALPAAGTRQHSRQRVPSRRGAPARDRYIPAQVRRAVWERDQGQCTFVGAAGHRCESRRLLEFDHIDPVARGGRATVEGMRLRCRAHNQYEAERMFGAGFMSQKRHEARLAAAESRARNVAESRARNVAEARARAALNMPRGMLEGTDARERAALEKECAARGQVRDVLAGLQNLGCRADQARRAAAIAANLHGVTLEERMRAALMCLGRG
;
A
#
# COMPACT_ATOMS: atom_id res chain seq x y z
N MET A 1 -24.22 10.99 45.58
CA MET A 1 -24.52 9.73 44.89
C MET A 1 -23.22 9.25 44.25
N ARG A 2 -22.71 8.07 44.66
CA ARG A 2 -21.54 7.44 44.01
C ARG A 2 -22.10 6.30 43.17
N ASP A 3 -22.60 6.62 41.98
CA ASP A 3 -23.41 5.71 41.16
C ASP A 3 -22.61 4.53 40.57
N PHE A 4 -21.30 4.50 40.85
CA PHE A 4 -20.36 3.43 40.51
C PHE A 4 -19.87 2.62 41.72
N SER A 5 -20.48 2.79 42.91
CA SER A 5 -20.10 2.06 44.14
C SER A 5 -21.01 0.86 44.38
N LEU A 6 -20.51 -0.34 44.09
CA LEU A 6 -21.27 -1.60 44.11
C LEU A 6 -21.11 -2.41 45.42
N THR A 7 -20.56 -1.80 46.48
CA THR A 7 -20.22 -2.46 47.76
C THR A 7 -21.44 -2.94 48.58
N HIS A 8 -22.65 -2.68 48.10
CA HIS A 8 -23.91 -3.09 48.72
C HIS A 8 -24.54 -4.32 48.05
N LEU A 9 -23.97 -4.80 46.95
CA LEU A 9 -24.42 -6.00 46.23
C LEU A 9 -23.70 -7.24 46.76
N SER A 10 -24.40 -8.38 46.79
CA SER A 10 -23.78 -9.69 47.01
C SER A 10 -23.10 -10.19 45.73
N ASP A 11 -22.08 -11.03 45.89
CA ASP A 11 -21.28 -11.59 44.78
C ASP A 11 -22.14 -12.23 43.67
N THR A 12 -23.20 -12.96 44.05
CA THR A 12 -24.09 -13.62 43.08
C THR A 12 -24.89 -12.64 42.23
N VAL A 13 -25.41 -11.57 42.85
CA VAL A 13 -26.11 -10.48 42.16
C VAL A 13 -25.13 -9.72 41.27
N LEU A 14 -23.96 -9.37 41.80
CA LEU A 14 -22.92 -8.64 41.07
C LEU A 14 -22.45 -9.39 39.80
N LEU A 15 -22.27 -10.72 39.88
CA LEU A 15 -21.90 -11.54 38.73
C LEU A 15 -23.04 -11.66 37.69
N SER A 16 -24.29 -11.79 38.14
CA SER A 16 -25.47 -11.81 37.27
C SER A 16 -25.65 -10.48 36.53
N ASP A 17 -25.58 -9.37 37.27
CA ASP A 17 -25.73 -8.02 36.72
C ASP A 17 -24.62 -7.69 35.74
N LEU A 18 -23.37 -8.06 36.04
CA LEU A 18 -22.25 -7.92 35.11
C LEU A 18 -22.48 -8.71 33.82
N ALA A 19 -22.97 -9.95 33.90
CA ALA A 19 -23.28 -10.76 32.71
C ALA A 19 -24.40 -10.11 31.86
N ALA A 20 -25.46 -9.60 32.50
CA ALA A 20 -26.55 -8.90 31.84
C ALA A 20 -26.10 -7.59 31.17
N LEU A 21 -25.29 -6.79 31.86
CA LEU A 21 -24.71 -5.55 31.33
C LEU A 21 -23.80 -5.80 30.12
N ILE A 22 -22.97 -6.85 30.16
CA ILE A 22 -22.12 -7.24 29.03
C ILE A 22 -22.96 -7.76 27.84
N ALA A 23 -24.06 -8.46 28.08
CA ALA A 23 -25.00 -8.82 27.01
C ALA A 23 -25.63 -7.57 26.37
N HIS A 24 -26.04 -6.60 27.19
CA HIS A 24 -26.59 -5.33 26.71
C HIS A 24 -25.57 -4.47 25.94
N ASP A 25 -24.31 -4.44 26.36
CA ASP A 25 -23.22 -3.74 25.64
C ASP A 25 -22.94 -4.34 24.26
N ARG A 26 -23.03 -5.67 24.12
CA ARG A 26 -22.92 -6.35 22.82
C ARG A 26 -24.03 -5.95 21.85
N VAL A 27 -25.28 -5.99 22.30
CA VAL A 27 -26.45 -5.54 21.54
C VAL A 27 -26.30 -4.05 21.15
N THR A 28 -25.94 -3.20 22.12
CA THR A 28 -25.70 -1.77 21.90
C THR A 28 -24.59 -1.55 20.86
N THR A 29 -23.49 -2.30 20.95
CA THR A 29 -22.39 -2.22 19.98
C THR A 29 -22.86 -2.64 18.59
N ALA A 30 -23.66 -3.70 18.44
CA ALA A 30 -24.22 -4.11 17.15
C ALA A 30 -25.12 -3.02 16.55
N VAL A 31 -25.98 -2.38 17.36
CA VAL A 31 -26.82 -1.25 16.94
C VAL A 31 -25.96 -0.04 16.52
N VAL A 32 -24.89 0.29 17.26
CA VAL A 32 -23.94 1.35 16.89
C VAL A 32 -23.24 1.04 15.57
N LEU A 33 -22.82 -0.21 15.33
CA LEU A 33 -22.24 -0.61 14.05
C LEU A 33 -23.23 -0.46 12.89
N ALA A 34 -24.50 -0.81 13.08
CA ALA A 34 -25.54 -0.66 12.05
C ALA A 34 -25.75 0.83 11.68
N HIS A 35 -25.76 1.72 12.67
CA HIS A 35 -25.84 3.17 12.43
C HIS A 35 -24.60 3.70 11.71
N ILE A 36 -23.38 3.32 12.15
CA ILE A 36 -22.12 3.69 11.47
C ILE A 36 -22.13 3.20 10.02
N ALA A 37 -22.63 1.98 9.76
CA ALA A 37 -22.69 1.39 8.44
C ALA A 37 -23.59 2.20 7.48
N GLU A 38 -24.76 2.64 7.95
CA GLU A 38 -25.71 3.37 7.11
C GLU A 38 -25.31 4.84 6.94
N VAL A 39 -24.72 5.47 7.96
CA VAL A 39 -24.11 6.82 7.87
C VAL A 39 -22.96 6.83 6.86
N ASP A 40 -22.12 5.79 6.84
CA ASP A 40 -21.02 5.64 5.86
C ASP A 40 -21.55 5.35 4.44
N ALA A 41 -22.54 4.47 4.30
CA ALA A 41 -23.14 4.12 3.01
C ALA A 41 -23.86 5.31 2.35
N ARG A 42 -24.61 6.09 3.13
CA ARG A 42 -25.23 7.36 2.69
C ARG A 42 -24.25 8.53 2.61
N ARG A 43 -23.02 8.35 3.12
CA ARG A 43 -21.94 9.35 3.21
C ARG A 43 -22.36 10.64 3.93
N LEU A 44 -23.17 10.56 4.99
CA LEU A 44 -23.71 11.73 5.70
C LEU A 44 -22.60 12.56 6.40
N TYR A 45 -21.43 11.97 6.61
CA TYR A 45 -20.22 12.70 7.03
C TYR A 45 -19.82 13.82 6.05
N ALA A 46 -20.11 13.67 4.75
CA ALA A 46 -19.75 14.67 3.74
C ALA A 46 -20.52 16.00 3.89
N PRO A 47 -21.88 16.04 3.93
CA PRO A 47 -22.63 17.25 4.26
C PRO A 47 -22.38 17.78 5.68
N ALA A 48 -21.96 16.92 6.62
CA ALA A 48 -21.52 17.35 7.96
C ALA A 48 -20.16 18.07 7.95
N GLY A 49 -19.44 18.11 6.82
CA GLY A 49 -18.16 18.81 6.69
C GLY A 49 -16.92 17.93 6.78
N TYR A 50 -17.07 16.61 6.97
CA TYR A 50 -15.94 15.70 7.16
C TYR A 50 -15.50 15.02 5.85
N PRO A 51 -14.19 14.81 5.64
CA PRO A 51 -13.66 14.20 4.41
C PRO A 51 -13.86 12.68 4.33
N SER A 52 -14.18 12.01 5.45
CA SER A 52 -14.38 10.56 5.53
C SER A 52 -15.18 10.20 6.79
N MET A 53 -15.73 8.99 6.82
CA MET A 53 -16.38 8.44 8.03
C MET A 53 -15.42 8.36 9.23
N HIS A 54 -14.13 8.08 8.98
CA HIS A 54 -13.13 8.04 10.06
C HIS A 54 -12.94 9.41 10.70
N ALA A 55 -12.81 10.47 9.90
CA ALA A 55 -12.71 11.84 10.41
C ALA A 55 -13.97 12.27 11.17
N TYR A 56 -15.16 11.83 10.73
CA TYR A 56 -16.41 12.06 11.45
C TYR A 56 -16.48 11.32 12.79
N CYS A 57 -16.11 10.04 12.83
CA CYS A 57 -16.03 9.27 14.07
C CYS A 57 -15.08 9.87 15.11
N VAL A 58 -13.93 10.41 14.68
CA VAL A 58 -12.94 11.01 15.59
C VAL A 58 -13.34 12.42 15.99
N GLY A 59 -13.72 13.26 15.04
CA GLY A 59 -14.02 14.67 15.29
C GLY A 59 -15.37 14.92 15.96
N GLU A 60 -16.44 14.30 15.45
CA GLU A 60 -17.82 14.49 15.94
C GLU A 60 -18.14 13.51 17.07
N LEU A 61 -17.98 12.20 16.81
CA LEU A 61 -18.36 11.14 17.77
C LEU A 61 -17.31 10.88 18.87
N ARG A 62 -16.19 11.61 18.87
CA ARG A 62 -15.11 11.55 19.87
C ARG A 62 -14.53 10.14 20.11
N LEU A 63 -14.59 9.27 19.11
CA LEU A 63 -13.93 7.96 19.15
C LEU A 63 -12.42 8.13 18.92
N SER A 64 -11.59 7.32 19.58
CA SER A 64 -10.18 7.21 19.20
C SER A 64 -10.02 6.67 17.77
N GLU A 65 -8.90 6.98 17.13
CA GLU A 65 -8.61 6.60 15.74
C GLU A 65 -8.74 5.09 15.52
N ASP A 66 -8.31 4.31 16.51
CA ASP A 66 -8.37 2.86 16.59
C ASP A 66 -9.80 2.34 16.76
N ALA A 67 -10.57 2.96 17.67
CA ALA A 67 -11.97 2.65 17.91
C ALA A 67 -12.84 2.95 16.68
N ALA A 68 -12.59 4.08 16.02
CA ALA A 68 -13.20 4.47 14.76
C ALA A 68 -12.85 3.49 13.64
N SER A 69 -11.57 3.13 13.46
CA SER A 69 -11.12 2.23 12.41
C SER A 69 -11.74 0.83 12.54
N LYS A 70 -11.70 0.23 13.74
CA LYS A 70 -12.28 -1.09 14.02
C LYS A 70 -13.80 -1.08 13.82
N ARG A 71 -14.51 -0.07 14.34
CA ARG A 71 -15.97 0.04 14.15
C ARG A 71 -16.36 0.25 12.69
N ILE A 72 -15.66 1.09 11.93
CA ILE A 72 -15.95 1.30 10.51
C ILE A 72 -15.68 0.03 9.70
N GLN A 73 -14.63 -0.72 9.99
CA GLN A 73 -14.35 -2.00 9.34
C GLN A 73 -15.46 -3.02 9.63
N ALA A 74 -15.81 -3.21 10.90
CA ALA A 74 -16.86 -4.15 11.31
C ALA A 74 -18.25 -3.76 10.76
N ALA A 75 -18.61 -2.48 10.81
CA ALA A 75 -19.84 -1.93 10.25
C ALA A 75 -19.97 -2.19 8.74
N ARG A 76 -18.89 -2.00 7.98
CA ARG A 76 -18.86 -2.29 6.53
C ARG A 76 -19.02 -3.77 6.23
N ALA A 77 -18.33 -4.64 6.99
CA ALA A 77 -18.44 -6.08 6.85
C ALA A 77 -19.85 -6.57 7.21
N ALA A 78 -20.41 -6.13 8.33
CA ALA A 78 -21.76 -6.49 8.76
C ALA A 78 -22.85 -5.97 7.81
N ARG A 79 -22.66 -4.82 7.15
CA ARG A 79 -23.57 -4.37 6.08
C ARG A 79 -23.51 -5.21 4.81
N GLN A 80 -22.40 -5.92 4.57
CA GLN A 80 -22.29 -6.90 3.47
C GLN A 80 -22.82 -8.29 3.88
N PHE A 81 -22.64 -8.66 5.15
CA PHE A 81 -23.07 -9.94 5.73
C PHE A 81 -23.88 -9.69 7.02
N PRO A 82 -25.20 -9.41 6.92
CA PRO A 82 -26.02 -8.95 8.04
C PRO A 82 -26.00 -9.83 9.29
N ALA A 83 -25.84 -11.15 9.14
CA ALA A 83 -25.75 -12.10 10.24
C ALA A 83 -24.59 -11.80 11.23
N LEU A 84 -23.60 -10.97 10.85
CA LEU A 84 -22.57 -10.47 11.76
C LEU A 84 -23.12 -9.54 12.85
N PHE A 85 -24.24 -8.83 12.60
CA PHE A 85 -24.88 -8.02 13.63
C PHE A 85 -25.48 -8.91 14.72
N ASP A 86 -26.23 -9.94 14.32
CA ASP A 86 -26.84 -10.91 15.24
C ASP A 86 -25.74 -11.68 15.99
N ALA A 87 -24.72 -12.19 15.28
CA ALA A 87 -23.61 -12.90 15.90
C ALA A 87 -22.82 -12.05 16.90
N LEU A 88 -22.75 -10.73 16.71
CA LEU A 88 -22.17 -9.81 17.69
C LEU A 88 -23.11 -9.56 18.88
N ALA A 89 -24.40 -9.33 18.62
CA ALA A 89 -25.43 -9.11 19.64
C ALA A 89 -25.58 -10.31 20.59
N ASP A 90 -25.64 -11.53 20.03
CA ASP A 90 -25.67 -12.80 20.77
C ASP A 90 -24.37 -13.06 21.56
N GLY A 91 -23.27 -12.39 21.21
CA GLY A 91 -21.93 -12.70 21.72
C GLY A 91 -21.33 -14.00 21.18
N ARG A 92 -21.84 -14.52 20.05
CA ARG A 92 -21.21 -15.58 19.27
C ARG A 92 -19.87 -15.13 18.69
N LEU A 93 -19.76 -13.86 18.30
CA LEU A 93 -18.53 -13.20 17.84
C LEU A 93 -18.27 -11.93 18.65
N HIS A 94 -17.00 -11.58 18.84
CA HIS A 94 -16.59 -10.30 19.44
C HIS A 94 -16.13 -9.30 18.36
N LEU A 95 -16.14 -7.99 18.63
CA LEU A 95 -15.80 -6.96 17.63
C LEU A 95 -14.48 -7.22 16.89
N ALA A 96 -13.43 -7.64 17.59
CA ALA A 96 -12.15 -7.98 16.97
C ALA A 96 -12.21 -9.22 16.05
N ALA A 97 -13.11 -10.19 16.30
CA ALA A 97 -13.33 -11.34 15.42
C ALA A 97 -13.92 -10.85 14.10
N VAL A 98 -14.96 -10.00 14.14
CA VAL A 98 -15.55 -9.39 12.93
C VAL A 98 -14.49 -8.68 12.09
N CYS A 99 -13.57 -7.92 12.71
CA CYS A 99 -12.47 -7.27 12.00
C CYS A 99 -11.44 -8.25 11.40
N LEU A 100 -11.17 -9.38 12.06
CA LEU A 100 -10.28 -10.43 11.55
C LEU A 100 -10.90 -11.23 10.41
N LEU A 101 -12.21 -11.54 10.50
CA LEU A 101 -12.93 -12.28 9.48
C LEU A 101 -13.18 -11.44 8.21
N ALA A 102 -13.46 -10.13 8.36
CA ALA A 102 -13.87 -9.26 7.27
C ALA A 102 -13.07 -9.36 5.94
N PRO A 103 -11.72 -9.50 5.92
CA PRO A 103 -10.96 -9.68 4.68
C PRO A 103 -11.13 -11.04 3.99
N HIS A 104 -11.72 -12.02 4.68
CA HIS A 104 -11.87 -13.43 4.27
C HIS A 104 -13.32 -13.83 4.00
N LEU A 105 -14.29 -12.95 4.29
CA LEU A 105 -15.72 -13.18 4.03
C LEU A 105 -16.05 -12.96 2.55
N THR A 106 -16.58 -14.00 1.92
CA THR A 106 -17.22 -13.99 0.61
C THR A 106 -18.63 -14.55 0.77
N VAL A 107 -19.47 -14.47 -0.27
CA VAL A 107 -20.82 -15.07 -0.26
C VAL A 107 -20.76 -16.58 0.01
N GLU A 108 -19.70 -17.25 -0.44
CA GLU A 108 -19.46 -18.69 -0.26
C GLU A 108 -18.80 -19.03 1.09
N SER A 109 -18.04 -18.11 1.69
CA SER A 109 -17.31 -18.37 2.94
C SER A 109 -18.00 -17.89 4.20
N ALA A 110 -18.94 -16.95 4.11
CA ALA A 110 -19.42 -16.20 5.26
C ALA A 110 -20.04 -17.08 6.36
N GLU A 111 -20.95 -17.97 5.99
CA GLU A 111 -21.72 -18.80 6.94
C GLU A 111 -20.79 -19.73 7.73
N TRP A 112 -20.08 -20.64 7.05
CA TRP A 112 -19.21 -21.61 7.72
C TRP A 112 -18.02 -20.95 8.45
N LEU A 113 -17.51 -19.81 7.96
CA LEU A 113 -16.39 -19.12 8.62
C LEU A 113 -16.85 -18.40 9.90
N MET A 114 -18.06 -17.86 9.93
CA MET A 114 -18.67 -17.30 11.14
C MET A 114 -19.01 -18.39 12.16
N GLU A 115 -19.57 -19.52 11.72
CA GLU A 115 -19.82 -20.68 12.56
C GLU A 115 -18.50 -21.20 13.16
N ALA A 116 -17.48 -21.45 12.34
CA ALA A 116 -16.18 -21.92 12.78
C ALA A 116 -15.47 -20.95 13.76
N ALA A 117 -15.76 -19.65 13.70
CA ALA A 117 -15.22 -18.64 14.61
C ALA A 117 -16.06 -18.40 15.88
N THR A 118 -17.24 -19.02 16.01
CA THR A 118 -18.17 -18.79 17.12
C THR A 118 -17.54 -19.20 18.46
N HIS A 119 -17.66 -18.31 19.45
CA HIS A 119 -17.09 -18.40 20.81
C HIS A 119 -15.56 -18.60 20.89
N ARG A 120 -14.82 -18.45 19.80
CA ARG A 120 -13.35 -18.52 19.81
C ARG A 120 -12.71 -17.23 20.32
N ARG A 121 -11.54 -17.37 20.94
CA ARG A 121 -10.66 -16.27 21.33
C ARG A 121 -9.94 -15.71 20.09
N LYS A 122 -9.57 -14.42 20.13
CA LYS A 122 -8.85 -13.74 19.05
C LYS A 122 -7.69 -14.56 18.45
N ALA A 123 -6.81 -15.12 19.29
CA ALA A 123 -5.65 -15.90 18.85
C ALA A 123 -6.04 -17.20 18.12
N GLU A 124 -7.10 -17.87 18.55
CA GLU A 124 -7.63 -19.09 17.91
C GLU A 124 -8.26 -18.77 16.55
N ILE A 125 -8.83 -17.58 16.39
CA ILE A 125 -9.33 -17.06 15.10
C ILE A 125 -8.16 -16.71 14.17
N GLU A 126 -7.09 -16.10 14.70
CA GLU A 126 -5.87 -15.84 13.93
C GLU A 126 -5.21 -17.13 13.44
N GLU A 127 -5.16 -18.17 14.27
CA GLU A 127 -4.67 -19.51 13.88
C GLU A 127 -5.61 -20.20 12.87
N LEU A 128 -6.93 -20.12 13.08
CA LEU A 128 -7.95 -20.62 12.14
C LEU A 128 -7.78 -20.00 10.75
N LEU A 129 -7.65 -18.68 10.68
CA LEU A 129 -7.42 -17.96 9.43
C LEU A 129 -6.06 -18.28 8.81
N ALA A 130 -4.99 -18.43 9.60
CA ALA A 130 -3.67 -18.81 9.08
C ALA A 130 -3.67 -20.21 8.46
N ARG A 131 -4.45 -21.15 9.01
CA ARG A 131 -4.59 -22.53 8.51
C ARG A 131 -5.41 -22.62 7.23
N LEU A 132 -6.50 -21.85 7.14
CA LEU A 132 -7.42 -21.84 6.00
C LEU A 132 -6.95 -20.96 4.84
N PHE A 133 -6.30 -19.84 5.17
CA PHE A 133 -5.79 -18.86 4.22
C PHE A 133 -4.28 -18.66 4.44
N PRO A 134 -3.46 -19.70 4.23
CA PRO A 134 -2.02 -19.60 4.37
C PRO A 134 -1.52 -18.52 3.41
N LYS A 135 -0.90 -17.47 3.98
CA LYS A 135 -0.24 -16.43 3.19
C LYS A 135 0.90 -17.11 2.44
N LEU A 136 0.67 -17.42 1.16
CA LEU A 136 1.70 -17.88 0.23
C LEU A 136 2.84 -16.86 0.29
N GLY A 137 3.92 -17.25 0.96
CA GLY A 137 5.09 -16.41 1.08
C GLY A 137 5.56 -16.03 -0.31
N LEU A 138 5.79 -14.73 -0.52
CA LEU A 138 6.73 -14.29 -1.55
C LEU A 138 7.97 -15.18 -1.39
N PRO A 139 8.46 -15.84 -2.45
CA PRO A 139 9.47 -16.88 -2.32
C PRO A 139 10.64 -16.32 -1.52
N ALA A 140 10.94 -16.98 -0.39
CA ALA A 140 12.03 -16.58 0.47
C ALA A 140 13.30 -16.59 -0.37
N MET A 141 13.79 -15.41 -0.74
CA MET A 141 15.16 -15.28 -1.20
C MET A 141 16.01 -15.75 -0.04
N VAL A 142 16.63 -16.91 -0.23
CA VAL A 142 17.49 -17.57 0.75
C VAL A 142 18.40 -16.52 1.38
N GLY A 143 18.15 -16.20 2.64
CA GLY A 143 19.01 -15.33 3.39
C GLY A 143 20.38 -15.99 3.43
N ALA A 144 21.39 -15.32 2.90
CA ALA A 144 22.76 -15.76 3.10
C ALA A 144 22.99 -15.84 4.62
N ILE A 145 23.32 -17.02 5.10
CA ILE A 145 23.67 -17.25 6.50
C ILE A 145 24.80 -16.27 6.84
N PRO A 146 24.66 -15.40 7.85
CA PRO A 146 25.80 -14.64 8.32
C PRO A 146 26.76 -15.65 8.96
N VAL A 147 27.86 -15.92 8.27
CA VAL A 147 28.99 -16.63 8.86
C VAL A 147 29.53 -15.73 9.96
N VAL A 148 29.21 -16.06 11.20
CA VAL A 148 29.83 -15.45 12.38
C VAL A 148 31.28 -15.93 12.41
N VAL A 149 32.19 -15.08 11.94
CA VAL A 149 33.62 -15.26 12.18
C VAL A 149 33.90 -14.62 13.55
N PRO A 150 34.36 -15.37 14.56
CA PRO A 150 34.65 -14.80 15.87
C PRO A 150 35.87 -13.86 15.79
N GLU A 151 35.80 -12.72 16.47
CA GLU A 151 36.89 -11.74 16.52
C GLU A 151 38.09 -12.31 17.30
N CYS A 152 39.25 -12.40 16.65
CA CYS A 152 40.52 -12.60 17.33
C CYS A 152 40.98 -11.29 17.98
N VAL A 153 41.03 -11.27 19.30
CA VAL A 153 41.59 -10.17 20.10
C VAL A 153 43.14 -10.20 19.97
N PRO A 154 43.82 -9.09 19.60
CA PRO A 154 45.26 -9.00 19.71
C PRO A 154 45.66 -8.69 21.17
N ALA A 155 46.62 -9.43 21.72
CA ALA A 155 47.08 -9.25 23.09
C ALA A 155 48.50 -8.65 23.16
N HIS A 156 48.70 -7.80 24.18
CA HIS A 156 49.97 -7.37 24.82
C HIS A 156 51.05 -6.62 24.01
N VAL A 157 51.34 -5.39 24.47
CA VAL A 157 52.58 -4.98 25.19
C VAL A 157 52.17 -3.82 26.13
N GLY A 158 52.62 -3.62 27.37
CA GLY A 158 53.48 -4.37 28.30
C GLY A 158 53.81 -3.49 29.54
N ASP A 159 54.23 -4.10 30.66
CA ASP A 159 54.82 -3.49 31.89
C ASP A 159 53.98 -2.43 32.68
N VAL A 160 53.95 -2.35 34.03
CA VAL A 160 55.03 -2.50 35.04
C VAL A 160 54.54 -3.13 36.37
N LEU A 161 55.45 -3.88 36.98
CA LEU A 161 55.52 -4.51 38.31
C LEU A 161 54.98 -3.78 39.58
N HIS A 162 54.58 -4.62 40.57
CA HIS A 162 54.79 -4.48 42.04
C HIS A 162 54.03 -3.36 42.83
N GLN A 163 53.70 -3.47 44.13
CA GLN A 163 53.89 -4.49 45.19
C GLN A 163 52.91 -4.26 46.38
N HIS A 164 52.66 -5.32 47.18
CA HIS A 164 52.23 -5.38 48.62
C HIS A 164 51.16 -4.43 49.24
N ALA A 165 50.17 -5.05 49.91
CA ALA A 165 49.47 -4.49 51.10
C ALA A 165 50.26 -4.78 52.40
N PRO A 166 50.01 -4.09 53.54
CA PRO A 166 49.16 -4.71 54.58
C PRO A 166 48.42 -3.74 55.58
N GLY A 167 47.53 -4.31 56.42
CA GLY A 167 47.07 -3.76 57.72
C GLY A 167 45.56 -3.42 57.79
N HIS A 168 44.70 -4.15 58.54
CA HIS A 168 44.37 -4.00 59.98
C HIS A 168 43.71 -2.63 60.33
N VAL A 169 42.63 -2.45 61.11
CA VAL A 169 41.53 -3.23 61.76
C VAL A 169 40.43 -2.19 62.16
N ASP A 170 39.22 -2.42 62.70
CA ASP A 170 38.50 -3.59 63.26
C ASP A 170 36.96 -3.37 63.23
N GLY A 171 36.16 -4.29 63.81
CA GLY A 171 34.92 -3.93 64.54
C GLY A 171 33.56 -4.36 63.96
N ASP A 172 33.17 -5.61 64.25
CA ASP A 172 31.93 -6.03 64.95
C ASP A 172 30.54 -5.43 64.58
N ALA A 173 29.42 -6.20 64.55
CA ALA A 173 29.23 -7.65 64.73
C ALA A 173 27.80 -8.10 64.28
N PHE A 174 27.72 -9.38 63.87
CA PHE A 174 26.66 -10.40 64.11
C PHE A 174 25.15 -10.05 64.23
N THR A 175 24.16 -10.87 63.84
CA THR A 175 23.99 -12.07 62.96
C THR A 175 22.51 -12.50 63.00
N ALA A 176 22.08 -13.32 62.02
CA ALA A 176 20.97 -14.28 62.09
C ALA A 176 19.52 -13.74 62.11
N GLY A 177 18.56 -14.36 61.43
CA GLY A 177 18.67 -15.51 60.51
C GLY A 177 17.29 -16.06 60.11
N GLY A 178 17.27 -17.02 59.18
CA GLY A 178 16.06 -17.77 58.78
C GLY A 178 15.54 -17.43 57.39
N GLY A 179 15.73 -18.35 56.44
CA GLY A 179 15.14 -18.27 55.10
C GLY A 179 14.24 -19.47 54.80
N VAL A 180 13.41 -19.33 53.78
CA VAL A 180 12.83 -20.45 53.02
C VAL A 180 12.55 -19.97 51.59
N ASP A 181 12.76 -20.85 50.60
CA ASP A 181 12.49 -20.59 49.18
C ASP A 181 10.99 -20.43 48.87
N PRO A 182 10.64 -19.93 47.67
CA PRO A 182 10.25 -20.92 46.66
C PRO A 182 10.87 -20.70 45.27
N ALA A 183 11.24 -21.82 44.65
CA ALA A 183 11.71 -21.88 43.27
C ALA A 183 10.55 -21.84 42.23
N HIS A 184 10.95 -21.70 40.96
CA HIS A 184 10.13 -21.86 39.73
C HIS A 184 9.14 -20.76 39.35
N ALA A 185 9.67 -19.66 38.80
CA ALA A 185 9.06 -18.98 37.67
C ALA A 185 9.95 -19.18 36.42
N LEU A 186 9.53 -20.04 35.49
CA LEU A 186 10.28 -20.31 34.26
C LEU A 186 10.15 -19.15 33.27
N GLY A 187 11.30 -18.75 32.71
CA GLY A 187 11.46 -17.52 31.96
C GLY A 187 10.55 -17.37 30.75
N HIS A 188 9.80 -16.25 30.73
CA HIS A 188 9.53 -15.56 29.47
C HIS A 188 10.80 -14.85 29.02
N VAL A 189 11.40 -15.33 27.92
CA VAL A 189 12.36 -14.52 27.16
C VAL A 189 11.57 -13.41 26.47
N GLY A 190 11.38 -12.31 27.18
CA GLY A 190 10.89 -11.07 26.61
C GLY A 190 11.92 -10.56 25.61
N ASP A 191 11.54 -10.48 24.34
CA ASP A 191 12.34 -9.84 23.30
C ASP A 191 12.38 -8.34 23.59
N SER A 192 13.41 -7.91 24.33
CA SER A 192 13.59 -6.56 24.85
C SER A 192 13.85 -5.57 23.71
N HIS A 193 12.80 -5.20 22.99
CA HIS A 193 12.76 -3.96 22.23
C HIS A 193 12.97 -2.80 23.19
N ALA A 194 14.21 -2.32 23.28
CA ALA A 194 14.56 -1.07 23.92
C ALA A 194 13.76 0.06 23.24
N GLU A 195 12.63 0.42 23.84
CA GLU A 195 11.77 1.49 23.38
C GLU A 195 12.47 2.82 23.73
N VAL A 196 13.29 3.29 22.80
CA VAL A 196 13.95 4.60 22.89
C VAL A 196 12.86 5.66 22.89
N SER A 197 12.49 6.10 24.10
CA SER A 197 11.43 7.08 24.30
C SER A 197 11.79 8.37 23.59
N ALA A 198 11.01 8.69 22.56
CA ALA A 198 11.21 9.88 21.76
C ALA A 198 10.71 11.10 22.55
N THR A 199 11.49 12.18 22.60
CA THR A 199 11.08 13.42 23.27
C THR A 199 9.95 14.09 22.49
N ALA A 200 9.29 15.10 23.08
CA ALA A 200 8.20 15.83 22.39
C ALA A 200 8.61 16.46 21.03
N GLU A 201 9.92 16.61 20.77
CA GLU A 201 10.49 17.21 19.56
C GLU A 201 11.31 16.23 18.70
N SER A 202 11.43 14.96 19.11
CA SER A 202 12.14 13.92 18.35
C SER A 202 11.22 12.73 18.08
N PHE A 203 11.44 12.02 16.98
CA PHE A 203 10.57 10.92 16.55
C PHE A 203 11.41 9.74 16.05
N PHE A 204 11.10 8.54 16.53
CA PHE A 204 11.79 7.33 16.11
C PHE A 204 11.17 6.74 14.84
N LEU A 205 12.01 6.45 13.83
CA LEU A 205 11.57 5.96 12.51
C LEU A 205 12.15 4.58 12.18
N LYS A 206 11.39 3.51 12.49
CA LYS A 206 11.73 2.12 12.12
C LYS A 206 11.03 1.75 10.82
N LEU A 207 11.81 1.43 9.77
CA LEU A 207 11.27 1.08 8.45
C LEU A 207 12.09 -0.03 7.76
N THR A 208 11.39 -0.92 7.05
CA THR A 208 12.00 -1.95 6.20
C THR A 208 11.99 -1.46 4.75
N ILE A 209 13.17 -1.33 4.15
CA ILE A 209 13.32 -0.82 2.77
C ILE A 209 13.84 -1.89 1.81
N GLY A 210 13.29 -1.91 0.60
CA GLY A 210 13.79 -2.74 -0.48
C GLY A 210 15.16 -2.28 -0.99
N LYS A 211 15.92 -3.21 -1.59
CA LYS A 211 17.29 -2.99 -2.10
C LYS A 211 17.44 -1.69 -2.90
N SER A 212 16.54 -1.42 -3.86
CA SER A 212 16.59 -0.19 -4.68
C SER A 212 16.55 1.10 -3.87
N THR A 213 15.82 1.13 -2.75
CA THR A 213 15.75 2.29 -1.86
C THR A 213 17.04 2.41 -1.03
N ARG A 214 17.60 1.29 -0.56
CA ARG A 214 18.89 1.26 0.13
C ARG A 214 20.02 1.79 -0.76
N ASP A 215 20.05 1.35 -2.01
CA ASP A 215 21.08 1.74 -2.97
C ASP A 215 20.96 3.23 -3.34
N LYS A 216 19.73 3.77 -3.46
CA LYS A 216 19.49 5.22 -3.61
C LYS A 216 19.92 6.03 -2.38
N LEU A 217 19.65 5.54 -1.17
CA LEU A 217 20.05 6.21 0.07
C LEU A 217 21.58 6.30 0.18
N ARG A 218 22.29 5.19 -0.10
CA ARG A 218 23.76 5.19 -0.14
C ARG A 218 24.31 6.17 -1.17
N TYR A 219 23.76 6.16 -2.39
CA TYR A 219 24.18 7.09 -3.44
C TYR A 219 23.94 8.56 -3.04
N ALA A 220 22.84 8.86 -2.34
CA ALA A 220 22.58 10.19 -1.79
C ALA A 220 23.57 10.57 -0.67
N GLN A 221 23.92 9.64 0.23
CA GLN A 221 24.96 9.84 1.26
C GLN A 221 26.34 10.11 0.64
N ASP A 222 26.70 9.40 -0.44
CA ASP A 222 27.97 9.61 -1.15
C ASP A 222 27.99 11.00 -1.83
N LEU A 223 26.93 11.39 -2.52
CA LEU A 223 26.80 12.72 -3.14
C LEU A 223 26.78 13.87 -2.11
N LEU A 224 26.16 13.66 -0.95
CA LEU A 224 26.08 14.66 0.13
C LEU A 224 27.30 14.65 1.06
N SER A 225 28.30 13.78 0.85
CA SER A 225 29.42 13.59 1.77
C SER A 225 30.21 14.86 2.10
N HIS A 226 30.27 15.85 1.20
CA HIS A 226 30.87 17.16 1.48
C HIS A 226 29.96 18.13 2.28
N ALA A 227 28.64 17.95 2.21
CA ALA A 227 27.66 18.79 2.90
C ALA A 227 27.17 18.18 4.24
N VAL A 228 27.31 16.86 4.38
CA VAL A 228 26.99 16.06 5.57
C VAL A 228 28.14 15.05 5.80
N PRO A 229 29.27 15.47 6.40
CA PRO A 229 30.43 14.60 6.60
C PRO A 229 30.13 13.37 7.47
N SER A 230 29.18 13.47 8.40
CA SER A 230 28.69 12.36 9.23
C SER A 230 27.93 11.28 8.44
N ARG A 231 27.52 11.57 7.19
CA ARG A 231 26.64 10.74 6.36
C ARG A 231 25.32 10.34 7.06
N ASP A 232 24.90 11.11 8.05
CA ASP A 232 23.73 10.84 8.88
C ASP A 232 22.47 10.70 8.00
N VAL A 233 21.77 9.58 8.19
CA VAL A 233 20.56 9.24 7.45
C VAL A 233 19.44 10.24 7.74
N ALA A 234 19.32 10.75 8.96
CA ALA A 234 18.29 11.72 9.30
C ALA A 234 18.47 13.02 8.49
N GLN A 235 19.68 13.58 8.50
CA GLN A 235 20.04 14.76 7.71
C GLN A 235 19.96 14.58 6.18
N VAL A 236 20.18 13.38 5.67
CA VAL A 236 20.01 13.06 4.23
C VAL A 236 18.52 12.96 3.87
N LEU A 237 17.70 12.35 4.73
CA LEU A 237 16.26 12.27 4.55
C LEU A 237 15.60 13.64 4.62
N ASP A 238 15.99 14.47 5.60
CA ASP A 238 15.51 15.84 5.78
C ASP A 238 15.71 16.71 4.53
N ARG A 239 16.96 16.83 4.05
CA ARG A 239 17.28 17.55 2.79
C ARG A 239 16.58 16.96 1.57
N ALA A 240 16.36 15.64 1.53
CA ALA A 240 15.62 15.01 0.44
C ALA A 240 14.11 15.31 0.50
N LEU A 241 13.53 15.46 1.70
CA LEU A 241 12.15 15.89 1.90
C LEU A 241 11.98 17.36 1.52
N ASP A 242 12.88 18.26 1.90
CA ASP A 242 12.88 19.67 1.43
C ASP A 242 12.85 19.77 -0.09
N ALA A 243 13.78 19.08 -0.77
CA ALA A 243 13.85 19.07 -2.23
C ALA A 243 12.56 18.51 -2.88
N LEU A 244 11.98 17.47 -2.27
CA LEU A 244 10.71 16.87 -2.72
C LEU A 244 9.52 17.80 -2.48
N ILE A 245 9.45 18.49 -1.34
CA ILE A 245 8.41 19.48 -1.02
C ILE A 245 8.44 20.59 -2.08
N VAL A 246 9.61 21.16 -2.36
CA VAL A 246 9.77 22.20 -3.39
C VAL A 246 9.26 21.72 -4.75
N ASP A 247 9.64 20.52 -5.22
CA ASP A 247 9.16 19.96 -6.50
C ASP A 247 7.63 19.71 -6.50
N LEU A 248 7.09 19.18 -5.40
CA LEU A 248 5.65 18.98 -5.22
C LEU A 248 4.88 20.32 -5.22
N GLU A 249 5.41 21.38 -4.62
CA GLU A 249 4.83 22.71 -4.69
C GLU A 249 4.84 23.28 -6.12
N LYS A 250 5.93 23.11 -6.88
CA LYS A 250 5.95 23.52 -8.30
C LYS A 250 4.86 22.80 -9.08
N ARG A 251 4.73 21.48 -8.89
CA ARG A 251 3.78 20.62 -9.61
C ARG A 251 2.33 20.82 -9.18
N LYS A 252 2.05 20.96 -7.88
CA LYS A 252 0.69 21.00 -7.30
C LYS A 252 0.19 22.43 -7.03
N VAL A 253 0.97 23.27 -6.36
CA VAL A 253 0.61 24.66 -6.07
C VAL A 253 0.81 25.56 -7.30
N GLY A 254 1.82 25.26 -8.12
CA GLY A 254 2.23 26.11 -9.24
C GLY A 254 3.35 27.08 -8.85
N ALA A 255 4.11 26.75 -7.80
CA ALA A 255 5.29 27.47 -7.30
C ALA A 255 6.47 27.39 -8.29
N GLY A 256 6.28 27.91 -9.50
CA GLY A 256 7.31 28.17 -10.49
C GLY A 256 7.70 29.65 -10.46
N THR A 257 8.95 29.94 -10.81
CA THR A 257 9.56 31.27 -10.73
C THR A 257 8.65 32.38 -11.24
N ARG A 258 8.59 33.50 -10.49
CA ARG A 258 7.99 34.76 -10.94
C ARG A 258 8.45 34.99 -12.37
N ARG A 259 7.52 35.07 -13.32
CA ARG A 259 7.83 35.54 -14.67
C ARG A 259 8.39 36.94 -14.46
N ARG A 260 9.70 37.12 -14.68
CA ARG A 260 10.39 38.42 -14.55
C ARG A 260 9.48 39.44 -15.23
N PRO A 261 9.06 40.53 -14.56
CA PRO A 261 8.20 41.51 -15.18
C PRO A 261 8.82 41.86 -16.53
N LYS A 262 8.06 41.72 -17.61
CA LYS A 262 8.46 42.39 -18.84
C LYS A 262 8.46 43.86 -18.46
N LEU A 263 9.65 44.44 -18.32
CA LEU A 263 9.79 45.88 -18.45
C LEU A 263 9.03 46.22 -19.72
N THR A 264 8.03 47.07 -19.59
CA THR A 264 7.27 47.59 -20.73
C THR A 264 8.29 48.24 -21.63
N ALA A 265 8.58 47.61 -22.77
CA ALA A 265 9.32 48.27 -23.82
C ALA A 265 8.52 49.53 -24.19
N PRO A 266 9.15 50.71 -24.29
CA PRO A 266 8.45 51.92 -24.68
C PRO A 266 7.81 51.72 -26.05
N GLU A 267 6.69 52.39 -26.29
CA GLU A 267 5.96 52.30 -27.54
C GLU A 267 6.87 52.66 -28.73
N PRO A 268 6.85 51.89 -29.83
CA PRO A 268 7.45 52.34 -31.06
C PRO A 268 6.57 53.44 -31.66
N THR A 269 7.04 54.68 -31.55
CA THR A 269 6.50 55.82 -32.30
C THR A 269 6.48 55.50 -33.80
N ALA A 270 5.34 55.72 -34.44
CA ALA A 270 5.15 55.45 -35.86
C ALA A 270 5.87 56.49 -36.73
N LEU A 271 6.48 56.03 -37.83
CA LEU A 271 6.66 56.73 -39.12
C LEU A 271 6.87 55.66 -40.23
N PRO A 272 6.62 55.95 -41.53
CA PRO A 272 6.11 54.92 -42.44
C PRO A 272 7.07 54.30 -43.48
N ALA A 273 6.74 53.06 -43.82
CA ALA A 273 6.79 52.40 -45.14
C ALA A 273 7.93 52.64 -46.15
N ALA A 274 8.67 51.58 -46.45
CA ALA A 274 9.10 51.21 -47.81
C ALA A 274 9.30 49.68 -47.91
N GLY A 275 8.88 49.06 -49.04
CA GLY A 275 9.10 47.67 -49.51
C GLY A 275 9.48 46.55 -48.52
N THR A 276 8.91 45.33 -48.59
CA THR A 276 9.17 44.45 -49.75
C THR A 276 8.35 43.14 -49.65
N ARG A 277 7.75 42.71 -50.78
CA ARG A 277 7.28 41.34 -51.15
C ARG A 277 6.45 40.54 -50.13
N GLN A 278 5.13 40.58 -50.33
CA GLN A 278 4.18 39.62 -49.77
C GLN A 278 4.34 38.23 -50.44
N HIS A 279 4.84 37.23 -49.70
CA HIS A 279 4.50 35.83 -49.99
C HIS A 279 3.26 35.44 -49.17
N SER A 280 2.11 35.42 -49.84
CA SER A 280 0.81 35.08 -49.27
C SER A 280 0.71 33.59 -48.92
N ARG A 281 1.29 33.18 -47.79
CA ARG A 281 0.85 31.94 -47.12
C ARG A 281 -0.53 32.19 -46.53
N GLN A 282 -1.56 31.97 -47.35
CA GLN A 282 -2.97 31.95 -46.92
C GLN A 282 -3.10 30.96 -45.76
N ARG A 283 -3.15 31.49 -44.54
CA ARG A 283 -3.30 30.70 -43.33
C ARG A 283 -4.79 30.38 -43.18
N VAL A 284 -5.23 29.34 -43.89
CA VAL A 284 -6.61 28.83 -43.83
C VAL A 284 -6.98 28.67 -42.35
N PRO A 285 -8.02 29.38 -41.85
CA PRO A 285 -8.39 29.28 -40.44
C PRO A 285 -8.99 27.89 -40.21
N SER A 286 -8.24 27.01 -39.56
CA SER A 286 -8.75 25.69 -39.22
C SER A 286 -9.87 25.82 -38.19
N ARG A 287 -11.12 25.76 -38.68
CA ARG A 287 -12.35 25.72 -37.87
C ARG A 287 -12.51 24.37 -37.14
N ARG A 288 -11.50 23.99 -36.35
CA ARG A 288 -11.50 22.89 -35.38
C ARG A 288 -10.77 23.32 -34.11
N GLY A 289 -11.22 24.45 -33.53
CA GLY A 289 -10.79 24.89 -32.22
C GLY A 289 -11.34 23.95 -31.15
N ALA A 290 -10.49 23.09 -30.60
CA ALA A 290 -10.88 22.13 -29.57
C ALA A 290 -11.30 22.83 -28.26
N PRO A 291 -12.26 22.27 -27.48
CA PRO A 291 -12.73 22.80 -26.19
C PRO A 291 -11.72 22.59 -25.04
N ALA A 292 -10.42 22.60 -25.35
CA ALA A 292 -9.35 22.22 -24.43
C ALA A 292 -8.84 23.39 -23.55
N ARG A 293 -9.25 24.63 -23.84
CA ARG A 293 -8.74 25.81 -23.11
C ARG A 293 -9.43 26.05 -21.76
N ASP A 294 -10.72 25.72 -21.64
CA ASP A 294 -11.51 26.08 -20.46
C ASP A 294 -11.26 25.16 -19.25
N ARG A 295 -10.67 23.98 -19.46
CA ARG A 295 -10.30 23.04 -18.38
C ARG A 295 -8.86 23.25 -17.85
N TYR A 296 -8.04 24.07 -18.51
CA TYR A 296 -6.68 24.32 -18.06
C TYR A 296 -6.65 25.43 -17.01
N ILE A 297 -6.16 25.14 -15.81
CA ILE A 297 -6.06 26.10 -14.72
C ILE A 297 -4.66 26.75 -14.73
N PRO A 298 -4.52 28.06 -15.01
CA PRO A 298 -3.22 28.72 -15.07
C PRO A 298 -2.45 28.66 -13.74
N ALA A 299 -1.13 28.54 -13.80
CA ALA A 299 -0.29 28.44 -12.60
C ALA A 299 -0.41 29.65 -11.65
N GLN A 300 -0.71 30.85 -12.18
CA GLN A 300 -0.98 32.03 -11.34
C GLN A 300 -2.27 31.90 -10.53
N VAL A 301 -3.32 31.31 -11.13
CA VAL A 301 -4.62 31.08 -10.48
C VAL A 301 -4.47 30.00 -9.42
N ARG A 302 -3.77 28.91 -9.74
CA ARG A 302 -3.48 27.83 -8.77
C ARG A 302 -2.73 28.34 -7.54
N ARG A 303 -1.72 29.20 -7.70
CA ARG A 303 -1.01 29.83 -6.57
C ARG A 303 -1.94 30.69 -5.74
N ALA A 304 -2.66 31.64 -6.35
CA ALA A 304 -3.54 32.55 -5.63
C ALA A 304 -4.67 31.82 -4.87
N VAL A 305 -5.28 30.80 -5.50
CA VAL A 305 -6.30 29.96 -4.85
C VAL A 305 -5.71 29.15 -3.70
N TRP A 306 -4.50 28.59 -3.86
CA TRP A 306 -3.86 27.80 -2.81
C TRP A 306 -3.46 28.65 -1.60
N GLU A 307 -2.96 29.86 -1.83
CA GLU A 307 -2.61 30.85 -0.82
C GLU A 307 -3.86 31.36 -0.09
N ARG A 308 -4.91 31.75 -0.82
CA ARG A 308 -6.21 32.14 -0.24
C ARG A 308 -6.83 31.02 0.62
N ASP A 309 -6.84 29.80 0.10
CA ASP A 309 -7.47 28.65 0.75
C ASP A 309 -6.53 27.96 1.79
N GLN A 310 -5.32 28.51 1.98
CA GLN A 310 -4.30 28.06 2.94
C GLN A 310 -3.96 26.55 2.81
N GLY A 311 -4.02 26.01 1.60
CA GLY A 311 -3.79 24.58 1.35
C GLY A 311 -4.73 23.65 2.15
N GLN A 312 -5.99 24.08 2.35
CA GLN A 312 -7.02 23.34 3.10
C GLN A 312 -8.33 23.30 2.30
N CYS A 313 -9.17 22.30 2.55
CA CYS A 313 -10.52 22.27 1.99
C CYS A 313 -11.33 23.51 2.44
N THR A 314 -12.10 24.08 1.51
CA THR A 314 -13.00 25.23 1.75
C THR A 314 -14.45 24.80 2.00
N PHE A 315 -14.72 23.49 2.10
CA PHE A 315 -16.08 23.00 2.31
C PHE A 315 -16.51 23.24 3.76
N VAL A 316 -17.72 23.78 3.93
CA VAL A 316 -18.35 24.01 5.23
C VAL A 316 -19.64 23.19 5.26
N GLY A 317 -19.78 22.35 6.27
CA GLY A 317 -20.97 21.52 6.46
C GLY A 317 -22.18 22.32 6.96
N ALA A 318 -23.35 21.68 6.97
CA ALA A 318 -24.60 22.33 7.36
C ALA A 318 -24.58 22.90 8.80
N ALA A 319 -23.82 22.27 9.71
CA ALA A 319 -23.60 22.72 11.08
C ALA A 319 -22.46 23.77 11.23
N GLY A 320 -21.94 24.33 10.14
CA GLY A 320 -20.84 25.30 10.15
C GLY A 320 -19.43 24.70 10.27
N HIS A 321 -19.29 23.38 10.45
CA HIS A 321 -17.97 22.73 10.52
C HIS A 321 -17.23 22.81 9.18
N ARG A 322 -16.07 23.48 9.15
CA ARG A 322 -15.18 23.53 7.97
C ARG A 322 -14.31 22.28 7.90
N CYS A 323 -14.29 21.65 6.73
CA CYS A 323 -13.44 20.50 6.44
C CYS A 323 -11.95 20.83 6.63
N GLU A 324 -11.32 20.21 7.62
CA GLU A 324 -9.92 20.48 7.95
C GLU A 324 -8.90 19.82 7.00
N SER A 325 -9.38 19.00 6.05
CA SER A 325 -8.51 18.16 5.21
C SER A 325 -7.53 18.97 4.36
N ARG A 326 -6.24 18.62 4.48
CA ARG A 326 -5.13 19.10 3.65
C ARG A 326 -4.67 18.06 2.60
N ARG A 327 -5.24 16.85 2.66
CA ARG A 327 -4.86 15.68 1.83
C ARG A 327 -5.81 15.54 0.64
N LEU A 328 -5.27 15.04 -0.48
CA LEU A 328 -6.01 14.80 -1.74
C LEU A 328 -6.86 16.03 -2.17
N LEU A 329 -6.24 17.22 -2.08
CA LEU A 329 -6.86 18.47 -2.52
C LEU A 329 -6.85 18.60 -4.05
N GLU A 330 -7.99 18.99 -4.57
CA GLU A 330 -8.31 19.17 -5.98
C GLU A 330 -8.79 20.63 -6.17
N PHE A 331 -8.42 21.23 -7.30
CA PHE A 331 -8.90 22.55 -7.69
C PHE A 331 -10.28 22.38 -8.35
N ASP A 332 -11.32 22.65 -7.58
CA ASP A 332 -12.71 22.58 -8.00
C ASP A 332 -13.16 23.93 -8.60
N HIS A 333 -14.02 23.88 -9.62
CA HIS A 333 -14.63 25.09 -10.17
C HIS A 333 -15.98 25.28 -9.46
N ILE A 334 -16.24 26.48 -8.93
CA ILE A 334 -17.51 26.79 -8.24
C ILE A 334 -18.70 26.56 -9.17
N ASP A 335 -18.61 27.10 -10.38
CA ASP A 335 -19.41 26.69 -11.52
C ASP A 335 -18.59 25.69 -12.35
N PRO A 336 -19.02 24.43 -12.52
CA PRO A 336 -18.30 23.48 -13.35
C PRO A 336 -18.17 23.92 -14.80
N VAL A 337 -17.08 23.51 -15.46
CA VAL A 337 -16.81 23.78 -16.88
C VAL A 337 -17.98 23.39 -17.80
N ALA A 338 -18.74 22.34 -17.44
CA ALA A 338 -19.93 21.91 -18.17
C ALA A 338 -21.10 22.94 -18.17
N ARG A 339 -21.06 23.93 -17.27
CA ARG A 339 -21.98 25.07 -17.19
C ARG A 339 -21.32 26.40 -17.62
N GLY A 340 -20.15 26.35 -18.26
CA GLY A 340 -19.42 27.54 -18.73
C GLY A 340 -18.53 28.22 -17.67
N GLY A 341 -18.33 27.59 -16.51
CA GLY A 341 -17.45 28.14 -15.47
C GLY A 341 -15.98 28.21 -15.91
N ARG A 342 -15.26 29.20 -15.38
CA ARG A 342 -13.92 29.59 -15.82
C ARG A 342 -12.91 29.48 -14.69
N ALA A 343 -11.67 29.12 -15.04
CA ALA A 343 -10.55 29.04 -14.10
C ALA A 343 -9.97 30.43 -13.73
N THR A 344 -10.76 31.27 -13.05
CA THR A 344 -10.29 32.51 -12.38
C THR A 344 -9.97 32.25 -10.90
N VAL A 345 -9.50 33.24 -10.14
CA VAL A 345 -9.26 33.04 -8.69
C VAL A 345 -10.58 32.89 -7.95
N GLU A 346 -11.58 33.70 -8.33
CA GLU A 346 -12.92 33.79 -7.76
C GLU A 346 -13.78 32.58 -8.15
N GLY A 347 -13.61 32.06 -9.37
CA GLY A 347 -14.35 30.89 -9.88
C GLY A 347 -13.80 29.53 -9.42
N MET A 348 -12.69 29.52 -8.67
CA MET A 348 -11.97 28.31 -8.25
C MET A 348 -11.86 28.21 -6.73
N ARG A 349 -11.86 26.98 -6.21
CA ARG A 349 -11.75 26.68 -4.77
C ARG A 349 -11.03 25.36 -4.53
N LEU A 350 -10.35 25.22 -3.39
CA LEU A 350 -9.82 23.93 -2.95
C LEU A 350 -10.90 23.09 -2.29
N ARG A 351 -11.10 21.88 -2.83
CA ARG A 351 -11.91 20.82 -2.20
C ARG A 351 -11.03 19.59 -2.00
N CYS A 352 -11.21 18.84 -0.91
CA CYS A 352 -10.67 17.49 -0.86
C CYS A 352 -11.48 16.59 -1.83
N ARG A 353 -10.87 15.52 -2.33
CA ARG A 353 -11.52 14.57 -3.26
C ARG A 353 -12.93 14.13 -2.82
N ALA A 354 -13.16 13.95 -1.52
CA ALA A 354 -14.47 13.56 -1.00
C ALA A 354 -15.53 14.67 -1.14
N HIS A 355 -15.17 15.92 -0.83
CA HIS A 355 -16.05 17.09 -0.96
C HIS A 355 -16.20 17.55 -2.41
N ASN A 356 -15.16 17.46 -3.24
CA ASN A 356 -15.28 17.67 -4.69
C ASN A 356 -16.30 16.69 -5.28
N GLN A 357 -16.18 15.41 -4.90
CA GLN A 357 -17.13 14.40 -5.34
C GLN A 357 -18.56 14.66 -4.84
N TYR A 358 -18.71 15.09 -3.60
CA TYR A 358 -20.01 15.43 -3.01
C TYR A 358 -20.67 16.62 -3.72
N GLU A 359 -19.92 17.69 -4.00
CA GLU A 359 -20.42 18.86 -4.74
C GLU A 359 -20.82 18.50 -6.18
N ALA A 360 -20.04 17.65 -6.86
CA ALA A 360 -20.41 17.13 -8.18
C ALA A 360 -21.69 16.28 -8.14
N GLU A 361 -21.89 15.48 -7.08
CA GLU A 361 -23.11 14.68 -6.89
C GLU A 361 -24.33 15.55 -6.57
N ARG A 362 -24.16 16.66 -5.82
CA ARG A 362 -25.21 17.67 -5.63
C ARG A 362 -25.59 18.37 -6.93
N MET A 363 -24.61 18.70 -7.79
CA MET A 363 -24.87 19.52 -8.97
C MET A 363 -25.37 18.73 -10.19
N PHE A 364 -24.90 17.50 -10.39
CA PHE A 364 -25.25 16.65 -11.54
C PHE A 364 -26.11 15.44 -11.19
N GLY A 365 -26.37 15.20 -9.90
CA GLY A 365 -27.11 14.03 -9.42
C GLY A 365 -26.20 12.82 -9.14
N ALA A 366 -26.44 12.16 -8.02
CA ALA A 366 -25.63 11.02 -7.56
C ALA A 366 -25.63 9.84 -8.54
N GLY A 367 -26.78 9.52 -9.15
CA GLY A 367 -26.91 8.44 -10.14
C GLY A 367 -26.05 8.68 -11.38
N PHE A 368 -26.17 9.86 -11.99
CA PHE A 368 -25.37 10.27 -13.15
C PHE A 368 -23.86 10.22 -12.86
N MET A 369 -23.43 10.79 -11.73
CA MET A 369 -22.02 10.74 -11.35
C MET A 369 -21.54 9.31 -11.07
N SER A 370 -22.40 8.44 -10.53
CA SER A 370 -22.08 7.02 -10.33
C SER A 370 -21.87 6.29 -11.66
N GLN A 371 -22.77 6.49 -12.63
CA GLN A 371 -22.66 5.92 -13.97
C GLN A 371 -21.38 6.40 -14.67
N LYS A 372 -21.10 7.70 -14.67
CA LYS A 372 -19.88 8.27 -15.29
C LYS A 372 -18.59 7.74 -14.65
N ARG A 373 -18.59 7.49 -13.33
CA ARG A 373 -17.47 6.80 -12.65
C ARG A 373 -17.34 5.33 -13.07
N HIS A 374 -18.45 4.64 -13.27
CA HIS A 374 -18.45 3.24 -13.72
C HIS A 374 -17.89 3.12 -15.14
N GLU A 375 -18.40 3.92 -16.08
CA GLU A 375 -17.85 4.05 -17.44
C GLU A 375 -16.34 4.33 -17.43
N ALA A 376 -15.89 5.31 -16.64
CA ALA A 376 -14.47 5.66 -16.53
C ALA A 376 -13.62 4.52 -15.94
N ARG A 377 -14.17 3.70 -15.04
CA ARG A 377 -13.47 2.51 -14.48
C ARG A 377 -13.34 1.40 -15.52
N LEU A 378 -14.38 1.15 -16.33
CA LEU A 378 -14.33 0.17 -17.43
C LEU A 378 -13.29 0.59 -18.47
N ALA A 379 -13.37 1.82 -18.99
CA ALA A 379 -12.40 2.35 -19.95
C ALA A 379 -10.95 2.32 -19.41
N ALA A 380 -10.76 2.60 -18.11
CA ALA A 380 -9.45 2.47 -17.47
C ALA A 380 -8.99 1.01 -17.29
N ALA A 381 -9.91 0.06 -17.08
CA ALA A 381 -9.59 -1.37 -17.01
C ALA A 381 -9.20 -1.91 -18.40
N GLU A 382 -9.94 -1.56 -19.45
CA GLU A 382 -9.62 -1.87 -20.84
C GLU A 382 -8.28 -1.26 -21.27
N SER A 383 -8.00 -0.01 -20.91
CA SER A 383 -6.70 0.63 -21.17
C SER A 383 -5.56 -0.10 -20.45
N ARG A 384 -5.75 -0.48 -19.17
CA ARG A 384 -4.75 -1.28 -18.44
C ARG A 384 -4.54 -2.65 -19.09
N ALA A 385 -5.62 -3.34 -19.49
CA ALA A 385 -5.54 -4.64 -20.15
C ALA A 385 -4.76 -4.56 -21.47
N ARG A 386 -5.03 -3.53 -22.30
CA ARG A 386 -4.26 -3.25 -23.52
C ARG A 386 -2.79 -2.98 -23.22
N ASN A 387 -2.48 -2.08 -22.27
CA ASN A 387 -1.10 -1.77 -21.90
C ASN A 387 -0.32 -3.00 -21.38
N VAL A 388 -0.99 -3.89 -20.65
CA VAL A 388 -0.41 -5.17 -20.18
C VAL A 388 -0.18 -6.13 -21.36
N ALA A 389 -1.12 -6.24 -22.29
CA ALA A 389 -0.97 -7.04 -23.50
C ALA A 389 0.17 -6.53 -24.39
N GLU A 390 0.26 -5.22 -24.62
CA GLU A 390 1.36 -4.57 -25.36
C GLU A 390 2.72 -4.72 -24.67
N SER A 391 2.75 -4.64 -23.34
CA SER A 391 3.98 -4.91 -22.56
C SER A 391 4.41 -6.37 -22.68
N ARG A 392 3.45 -7.32 -22.58
CA ARG A 392 3.72 -8.75 -22.79
C ARG A 392 4.20 -9.04 -24.21
N ALA A 393 3.59 -8.43 -25.22
CA ALA A 393 3.99 -8.57 -26.63
C ALA A 393 5.41 -8.04 -26.86
N ARG A 394 5.76 -6.85 -26.33
CA ARG A 394 7.12 -6.32 -26.36
C ARG A 394 8.12 -7.23 -25.68
N ASN A 395 7.84 -7.71 -24.47
CA ASN A 395 8.72 -8.63 -23.74
C ASN A 395 8.97 -9.94 -24.53
N VAL A 396 7.94 -10.48 -25.21
CA VAL A 396 8.09 -11.66 -26.07
C VAL A 396 8.91 -11.35 -27.32
N ALA A 397 8.73 -10.18 -27.93
CA ALA A 397 9.52 -9.75 -29.08
C ALA A 397 11.00 -9.54 -28.71
N GLU A 398 11.29 -8.88 -27.57
CA GLU A 398 12.64 -8.73 -27.04
C GLU A 398 13.29 -10.07 -26.72
N ALA A 399 12.56 -11.00 -26.10
CA ALA A 399 13.07 -12.35 -25.82
C ALA A 399 13.42 -13.11 -27.11
N ARG A 400 12.58 -13.00 -28.16
CA ARG A 400 12.86 -13.57 -29.49
C ARG A 400 14.08 -12.91 -30.15
N ALA A 401 14.21 -11.59 -30.08
CA ALA A 401 15.36 -10.87 -30.63
C ALA A 401 16.67 -11.24 -29.92
N ARG A 402 16.67 -11.34 -28.58
CA ARG A 402 17.81 -11.81 -27.79
C ARG A 402 18.19 -13.26 -28.14
N ALA A 403 17.20 -14.14 -28.32
CA ALA A 403 17.44 -15.52 -28.74
C ALA A 403 18.07 -15.59 -30.15
N ALA A 404 17.63 -14.74 -31.09
CA ALA A 404 18.22 -14.66 -32.43
C ALA A 404 19.66 -14.12 -32.43
N LEU A 405 19.97 -13.14 -31.57
CA LEU A 405 21.32 -12.59 -31.41
C LEU A 405 22.29 -13.56 -30.71
N ASN A 406 21.78 -14.44 -29.84
CA ASN A 406 22.56 -15.47 -29.16
C ASN A 406 22.68 -16.80 -29.96
N MET A 407 22.19 -16.85 -31.22
CA MET A 407 22.52 -17.96 -32.11
C MET A 407 23.99 -17.82 -32.57
N PRO A 408 24.79 -18.91 -32.54
CA PRO A 408 26.21 -18.84 -32.87
C PRO A 408 26.41 -18.41 -34.33
N ARG A 409 26.99 -17.22 -34.52
CA ARG A 409 27.16 -16.59 -35.83
C ARG A 409 28.50 -16.99 -36.47
N GLY A 410 28.59 -18.25 -36.89
CA GLY A 410 29.77 -18.75 -37.57
C GLY A 410 29.75 -20.25 -37.83
N MET A 411 29.06 -20.68 -38.89
CA MET A 411 29.44 -21.78 -39.82
C MET A 411 28.54 -21.69 -41.07
N LEU A 412 28.88 -20.72 -41.94
CA LEU A 412 28.37 -20.62 -43.30
C LEU A 412 29.54 -20.67 -44.30
N GLU A 413 30.44 -21.62 -44.09
CA GLU A 413 31.41 -22.10 -45.08
C GLU A 413 31.92 -23.47 -44.60
N GLY A 414 31.40 -24.55 -45.19
CA GLY A 414 32.00 -25.89 -45.11
C GLY A 414 31.84 -26.71 -43.82
N THR A 415 30.62 -27.03 -43.38
CA THR A 415 30.38 -28.33 -42.68
C THR A 415 29.18 -29.08 -43.22
N ASP A 416 29.28 -30.42 -43.13
CA ASP A 416 28.44 -31.36 -43.85
C ASP A 416 26.96 -31.32 -43.43
N ALA A 417 26.08 -31.72 -44.36
CA ALA A 417 24.64 -31.83 -44.14
C ALA A 417 24.23 -32.65 -42.90
N ARG A 418 25.13 -33.50 -42.38
CA ARG A 418 24.98 -34.25 -41.12
C ARG A 418 24.86 -33.36 -39.88
N GLU A 419 25.61 -32.26 -39.79
CA GLU A 419 25.50 -31.34 -38.64
C GLU A 419 24.20 -30.54 -38.66
N ARG A 420 23.77 -30.10 -39.86
CA ARG A 420 22.46 -29.44 -40.03
C ARG A 420 21.32 -30.37 -39.63
N ALA A 421 21.34 -31.63 -40.10
CA ALA A 421 20.36 -32.63 -39.72
C ALA A 421 20.38 -32.95 -38.21
N ALA A 422 21.56 -32.92 -37.56
CA ALA A 422 21.67 -33.09 -36.11
C ALA A 422 21.04 -31.92 -35.33
N LEU A 423 21.32 -30.67 -35.73
CA LEU A 423 20.75 -29.47 -35.11
C LEU A 423 19.23 -29.36 -35.32
N GLU A 424 18.72 -29.70 -36.50
CA GLU A 424 17.27 -29.76 -36.75
C GLU A 424 16.61 -30.85 -35.90
N LYS A 425 17.23 -32.03 -35.78
CA LYS A 425 16.75 -33.12 -34.92
C LYS A 425 16.75 -32.75 -33.44
N GLU A 426 17.76 -32.01 -32.97
CA GLU A 426 17.81 -31.51 -31.59
C GLU A 426 16.75 -30.42 -31.34
N CYS A 427 16.54 -29.52 -32.31
CA CYS A 427 15.50 -28.49 -32.24
C CYS A 427 14.09 -29.12 -32.20
N ALA A 428 13.84 -30.14 -33.04
CA ALA A 428 12.60 -30.91 -33.04
C ALA A 428 12.37 -31.65 -31.71
N ALA A 429 13.41 -32.26 -31.14
CA ALA A 429 13.33 -32.88 -29.81
C ALA A 429 13.00 -31.86 -28.70
N ARG A 430 13.66 -30.69 -28.70
CA ARG A 430 13.35 -29.57 -27.78
C ARG A 430 11.93 -29.03 -27.95
N GLY A 431 11.36 -29.08 -29.16
CA GLY A 431 9.96 -28.80 -29.43
C GLY A 431 9.02 -29.83 -28.80
N GLN A 432 9.24 -31.11 -29.08
CA GLN A 432 8.45 -32.24 -28.56
C GLN A 432 8.41 -32.26 -27.02
N VAL A 433 9.53 -31.98 -26.35
CA VAL A 433 9.59 -31.86 -24.88
C VAL A 433 8.75 -30.69 -24.35
N ARG A 434 8.69 -29.56 -25.08
CA ARG A 434 7.88 -28.39 -24.71
C ARG A 434 6.39 -28.69 -24.80
N ASP A 435 5.97 -29.41 -25.84
CA ASP A 435 4.56 -29.74 -26.06
C ASP A 435 4.04 -30.74 -25.01
N VAL A 436 4.85 -31.75 -24.64
CA VAL A 436 4.56 -32.65 -23.51
C VAL A 436 4.50 -31.89 -22.19
N LEU A 437 5.42 -30.93 -21.95
CA LEU A 437 5.39 -30.07 -20.75
C LEU A 437 4.11 -29.23 -20.65
N ALA A 438 3.65 -28.67 -21.77
CA ALA A 438 2.40 -27.91 -21.83
C ALA A 438 1.18 -28.81 -21.59
N GLY A 439 1.15 -30.00 -22.19
CA GLY A 439 0.08 -30.99 -21.99
C GLY A 439 -0.06 -31.42 -20.53
N LEU A 440 1.06 -31.78 -19.87
CA LEU A 440 1.05 -32.17 -18.46
C LEU A 440 0.64 -31.03 -17.51
N GLN A 441 1.03 -29.78 -17.81
CA GLN A 441 0.61 -28.62 -17.02
C GLN A 441 -0.88 -28.34 -17.16
N ASN A 442 -1.45 -28.50 -18.36
CA ASN A 442 -2.89 -28.37 -18.59
C ASN A 442 -3.70 -29.48 -17.89
N LEU A 443 -3.10 -30.66 -17.67
CA LEU A 443 -3.65 -31.76 -16.85
C LEU A 443 -3.42 -31.58 -15.32
N GLY A 444 -2.92 -30.42 -14.90
CA GLY A 444 -2.74 -30.06 -13.49
C GLY A 444 -1.50 -30.63 -12.80
N CYS A 445 -0.54 -31.20 -13.54
CA CYS A 445 0.72 -31.68 -12.96
C CYS A 445 1.59 -30.51 -12.46
N ARG A 446 2.24 -30.68 -11.30
CA ARG A 446 3.16 -29.67 -10.77
C ARG A 446 4.35 -29.49 -11.72
N ALA A 447 4.86 -28.24 -11.83
CA ALA A 447 5.86 -27.89 -12.84
C ALA A 447 7.18 -28.67 -12.72
N ASP A 448 7.55 -29.16 -11.53
CA ASP A 448 8.71 -30.03 -11.31
C ASP A 448 8.45 -31.49 -11.74
N GLN A 449 7.26 -32.03 -11.45
CA GLN A 449 6.81 -33.35 -11.90
C GLN A 449 6.71 -33.39 -13.43
N ALA A 450 6.08 -32.37 -14.03
CA ALA A 450 5.95 -32.25 -15.48
C ALA A 450 7.32 -32.16 -16.18
N ARG A 451 8.31 -31.47 -15.59
CA ARG A 451 9.68 -31.43 -16.12
C ARG A 451 10.38 -32.80 -16.07
N ARG A 452 10.26 -33.54 -14.96
CA ARG A 452 10.85 -34.90 -14.84
C ARG A 452 10.21 -35.88 -15.83
N ALA A 453 8.89 -35.90 -15.93
CA ALA A 453 8.18 -36.78 -16.84
C ALA A 453 8.43 -36.45 -18.33
N ALA A 454 8.47 -35.16 -18.70
CA ALA A 454 8.80 -34.75 -20.07
C ALA A 454 10.27 -35.05 -20.46
N ALA A 455 11.21 -35.02 -19.51
CA ALA A 455 12.59 -35.42 -19.75
C ALA A 455 12.73 -36.93 -20.02
N ILE A 456 11.90 -37.78 -19.41
CA ILE A 456 11.86 -39.22 -19.71
C ILE A 456 11.25 -39.46 -21.09
N ALA A 457 10.13 -38.79 -21.39
CA ALA A 457 9.46 -38.88 -22.71
C ALA A 457 10.30 -38.31 -23.87
N ALA A 458 11.31 -37.48 -23.59
CA ALA A 458 12.25 -36.95 -24.60
C ALA A 458 13.04 -38.04 -25.33
N ASN A 459 13.32 -39.15 -24.64
CA ASN A 459 14.13 -40.25 -25.16
C ASN A 459 13.34 -41.22 -26.07
N LEU A 460 12.02 -41.04 -26.19
CA LEU A 460 11.18 -41.81 -27.10
C LEU A 460 11.22 -41.17 -28.49
N HIS A 461 11.83 -41.88 -29.45
CA HIS A 461 11.98 -41.44 -30.83
C HIS A 461 10.94 -42.10 -31.75
N GLY A 462 10.52 -41.41 -32.81
CA GLY A 462 9.59 -41.93 -33.83
C GLY A 462 8.10 -42.00 -33.43
N VAL A 463 7.78 -41.93 -32.13
CA VAL A 463 6.41 -41.99 -31.60
C VAL A 463 5.64 -40.66 -31.70
N THR A 464 4.32 -40.74 -31.65
CA THR A 464 3.40 -39.57 -31.65
C THR A 464 3.50 -38.74 -30.37
N LEU A 465 2.82 -37.58 -30.34
CA LEU A 465 2.69 -36.76 -29.12
C LEU A 465 1.83 -37.47 -28.06
N GLU A 466 0.77 -38.16 -28.49
CA GLU A 466 -0.14 -38.88 -27.60
C GLU A 466 0.57 -40.01 -26.85
N GLU A 467 1.37 -40.82 -27.56
CA GLU A 467 2.16 -41.91 -26.97
C GLU A 467 3.20 -41.38 -25.97
N ARG A 468 3.80 -40.21 -26.25
CA ARG A 468 4.73 -39.55 -25.31
C ARG A 468 4.03 -38.98 -24.09
N MET A 469 2.83 -38.45 -24.23
CA MET A 469 2.00 -38.06 -23.08
C MET A 469 1.58 -39.28 -22.25
N ARG A 470 1.18 -40.39 -22.88
CA ARG A 470 0.84 -41.65 -22.20
C ARG A 470 2.03 -42.20 -21.42
N ALA A 471 3.22 -42.22 -22.01
CA ALA A 471 4.45 -42.62 -21.32
C ALA A 471 4.79 -41.68 -20.14
N ALA A 472 4.69 -40.37 -20.33
CA ALA A 472 4.94 -39.39 -19.29
C ALA A 472 3.96 -39.50 -18.10
N LEU A 473 2.69 -39.82 -18.38
CA LEU A 473 1.65 -40.05 -17.36
C LEU A 473 1.84 -41.38 -16.63
N MET A 474 2.25 -42.46 -17.32
CA MET A 474 2.65 -43.72 -16.67
C MET A 474 3.81 -43.51 -15.68
N CYS A 475 4.82 -42.72 -16.04
CA CYS A 475 5.92 -42.35 -15.11
C CYS A 475 5.47 -41.51 -13.90
N LEU A 476 4.25 -40.97 -13.90
CA LEU A 476 3.64 -40.25 -12.78
C LEU A 476 2.60 -41.10 -12.02
N GLY A 477 2.46 -42.39 -12.34
CA GLY A 477 1.46 -43.27 -11.73
C GLY A 477 0.02 -42.94 -12.14
N ARG A 478 -0.17 -42.32 -13.32
CA ARG A 478 -1.46 -41.85 -13.86
C ARG A 478 -1.73 -42.42 -15.27
N GLY A 479 -1.37 -43.69 -15.47
CA GLY A 479 -1.58 -44.42 -16.72
C GLY A 479 -3.04 -44.70 -17.01
#